data_AF-A0A179GUW9-F1
#
_entry.id   AF-A0A179GUW9-F1
#
_cell.length_a   1.000
_cell.length_b   1.000
_cell.length_c   1.000
_cell.angle_alpha   90.00
_cell.angle_beta   90.00
_cell.angle_gamma   90.00
#
_symmetry.space_group_name_H-M   'P 1'
#
loop_
_entity.id
_entity.type
_entity.pdbx_description
1 polymer ?
#
loop_
_entity_poly.entity_id
_entity_poly.type
_entity_poly.pdbx_seq_one_letter_code
_entity_poly.pdbx_strand_id
1 'polypeptide(L)'
;MSSDSGPKTAPAARPNAFHTIGGGRCGAVFHIEGSSKIVKVAKDTDSLAIRREFSTQMATHQLLKHYQVGNVEIPHPAAYFPTGCMEHAQFHAIWPQLANAIKREGLPSNAQFLLAERILPLREPIREALIRRFCPEKFRASTRTSPLNKDCLVPVYLGSATRRDEDRESFSLRDFPLHLNELGEAGMGVENIARGMGRAMAVMHWAVRYDGGGVKFVFGSKKVPHKLPDIDKYDSDPEVDSYIGPNVPFKAVDDLNAHETRLFLIDFDQAKPISMDEDGVRQAVAAIKENGLYFPKACRKTKRECDVWKAFEGSYVVKSWEIINKERLGINIQRLPLLVMRGLIDWAECEAAARGEA
;
A
#
# COMPACT_ATOMS: atom_id res chain seq x y z
N MET A 1 -31.49 45.92 -27.30
CA MET A 1 -30.33 45.00 -27.27
C MET A 1 -30.62 43.95 -26.22
N SER A 2 -31.28 42.87 -26.63
CA SER A 2 -31.67 41.76 -25.75
C SER A 2 -30.48 40.83 -25.57
N SER A 3 -30.10 40.59 -24.32
CA SER A 3 -29.05 39.65 -23.93
C SER A 3 -29.60 38.22 -23.98
N ASP A 4 -29.24 37.52 -25.05
CA ASP A 4 -29.52 36.09 -25.23
C ASP A 4 -28.51 35.28 -24.40
N SER A 5 -28.93 34.81 -23.22
CA SER A 5 -28.15 33.88 -22.41
C SER A 5 -28.54 32.46 -22.78
N GLY A 6 -27.95 31.95 -23.86
CA GLY A 6 -28.05 30.54 -24.21
C GLY A 6 -27.54 29.63 -23.08
N PRO A 7 -28.09 28.41 -22.91
CA PRO A 7 -27.66 27.50 -21.87
C PRO A 7 -26.19 27.14 -22.09
N LYS A 8 -25.34 27.45 -21.10
CA LYS A 8 -23.96 26.96 -21.02
C LYS A 8 -24.00 25.44 -21.07
N THR A 9 -23.62 24.87 -22.19
CA THR A 9 -23.37 23.45 -22.34
C THR A 9 -22.35 23.03 -21.29
N ALA A 10 -22.75 22.14 -20.38
CA ALA A 10 -21.82 21.47 -19.49
C ALA A 10 -20.71 20.82 -20.34
N PRO A 11 -19.43 20.89 -19.93
CA PRO A 11 -18.37 20.22 -20.67
C PRO A 11 -18.73 18.75 -20.80
N ALA A 12 -18.81 18.26 -22.04
CA ALA A 12 -19.06 16.85 -22.33
C ALA A 12 -18.13 16.00 -21.48
N ALA A 13 -18.70 15.19 -20.57
CA ALA A 13 -17.93 14.27 -19.75
C ALA A 13 -17.09 13.42 -20.70
N ARG A 14 -15.75 13.54 -20.61
CA ARG A 14 -14.87 12.55 -21.22
C ARG A 14 -15.34 11.20 -20.66
N PRO A 15 -15.71 10.22 -21.50
CA PRO A 15 -16.10 8.92 -20.99
C PRO A 15 -14.90 8.40 -20.19
N ASN A 16 -15.01 8.33 -18.86
CA ASN A 16 -13.88 7.96 -18.02
C ASN A 16 -13.37 6.60 -18.50
N ALA A 17 -12.16 6.58 -19.05
CA ALA A 17 -11.58 5.33 -19.52
C ALA A 17 -11.10 4.54 -18.31
N PHE A 18 -11.28 3.22 -18.38
CA PHE A 18 -10.69 2.29 -17.44
C PHE A 18 -9.36 1.83 -18.04
N HIS A 19 -8.26 2.02 -17.30
CA HIS A 19 -6.95 1.48 -17.66
C HIS A 19 -6.40 0.60 -16.53
N THR A 20 -5.69 -0.44 -16.94
CA THR A 20 -5.16 -1.47 -16.05
C THR A 20 -3.89 -0.99 -15.37
N ILE A 21 -3.97 -0.73 -14.07
CA ILE A 21 -2.86 -0.23 -13.26
C ILE A 21 -2.17 -1.33 -12.45
N GLY A 22 -2.78 -2.50 -12.33
CA GLY A 22 -2.29 -3.59 -11.50
C GLY A 22 -2.92 -4.93 -11.90
N GLY A 23 -2.28 -6.02 -11.52
CA GLY A 23 -2.80 -7.36 -11.72
C GLY A 23 -2.10 -8.35 -10.80
N GLY A 24 -2.87 -9.24 -10.19
CA GLY A 24 -2.36 -10.23 -9.24
C GLY A 24 -3.00 -11.60 -9.44
N ARG A 25 -2.90 -12.45 -8.43
CA ARG A 25 -3.47 -13.81 -8.47
C ARG A 25 -5.00 -13.78 -8.50
N CYS A 26 -5.63 -12.92 -7.72
CA CYS A 26 -7.08 -12.89 -7.57
C CYS A 26 -7.81 -12.03 -8.63
N GLY A 27 -7.14 -11.08 -9.27
CA GLY A 27 -7.82 -10.10 -10.12
C GLY A 27 -6.93 -9.13 -10.87
N ALA A 28 -7.54 -8.34 -11.74
CA ALA A 28 -6.93 -7.16 -12.36
C ALA A 28 -7.47 -5.87 -11.71
N VAL A 29 -6.62 -4.85 -11.60
CA VAL A 29 -6.95 -3.57 -10.99
C VAL A 29 -7.04 -2.50 -12.07
N PHE A 30 -8.19 -1.87 -12.16
CA PHE A 30 -8.48 -0.78 -13.08
C PHE A 30 -8.60 0.53 -12.32
N HIS A 31 -7.98 1.59 -12.82
CA HIS A 31 -8.25 2.94 -12.35
C HIS A 31 -9.43 3.52 -13.13
N ILE A 32 -10.34 4.18 -12.41
CA ILE A 32 -11.41 4.97 -13.01
C ILE A 32 -10.86 6.38 -13.26
N GLU A 33 -10.59 6.73 -14.51
CA GLU A 33 -10.05 8.04 -14.88
C GLU A 33 -10.88 9.21 -14.32
N GLY A 34 -10.20 10.28 -13.93
CA GLY A 34 -10.84 11.44 -13.30
C GLY A 34 -11.32 11.21 -11.87
N SER A 35 -11.07 10.04 -11.27
CA SER A 35 -11.48 9.73 -9.89
C SER A 35 -10.31 9.31 -9.00
N SER A 36 -10.57 9.26 -7.68
CA SER A 36 -9.67 8.71 -6.67
C SER A 36 -9.92 7.21 -6.40
N LYS A 37 -10.55 6.48 -7.32
CA LYS A 37 -11.02 5.11 -7.09
C LYS A 37 -10.44 4.10 -8.08
N ILE A 38 -10.32 2.86 -7.61
CA ILE A 38 -9.99 1.68 -8.40
C ILE A 38 -11.11 0.66 -8.35
N VAL A 39 -11.21 -0.16 -9.39
CA VAL A 39 -12.03 -1.38 -9.42
C VAL A 39 -11.09 -2.56 -9.55
N LYS A 40 -11.12 -3.50 -8.60
CA LYS A 40 -10.40 -4.77 -8.70
C LYS A 40 -11.39 -5.86 -9.08
N VAL A 41 -11.26 -6.38 -10.29
CA VAL A 41 -12.15 -7.37 -10.89
C VAL A 41 -11.55 -8.76 -10.76
N ALA A 42 -12.36 -9.74 -10.34
CA ALA A 42 -11.91 -11.11 -10.18
C ALA A 42 -11.47 -11.74 -11.52
N LYS A 43 -10.47 -12.62 -11.46
CA LYS A 43 -10.12 -13.53 -12.57
C LYS A 43 -11.06 -14.73 -12.68
N ASP A 44 -11.76 -15.04 -11.60
CA ASP A 44 -12.62 -16.22 -11.46
C ASP A 44 -13.93 -15.82 -10.78
N THR A 45 -15.06 -16.23 -11.36
CA THR A 45 -16.41 -15.93 -10.87
C THR A 45 -16.76 -16.71 -9.61
N ASP A 46 -16.14 -17.87 -9.39
CA ASP A 46 -16.51 -18.80 -8.31
C ASP A 46 -15.59 -18.66 -7.08
N SER A 47 -14.51 -17.89 -7.22
CA SER A 47 -13.58 -17.62 -6.14
C SER A 47 -14.20 -16.74 -5.06
N LEU A 48 -13.92 -17.00 -3.78
CA LEU A 48 -14.26 -16.06 -2.69
C LEU A 48 -13.14 -15.03 -2.43
N ALA A 49 -12.10 -14.98 -3.26
CA ALA A 49 -10.91 -14.17 -3.01
C ALA A 49 -11.23 -12.67 -2.93
N ILE A 50 -12.01 -12.10 -3.85
CA ILE A 50 -12.35 -10.66 -3.84
C ILE A 50 -13.23 -10.31 -2.63
N ARG A 51 -14.21 -11.15 -2.30
CA ARG A 51 -15.03 -10.96 -1.09
C ARG A 51 -14.18 -11.00 0.17
N ARG A 52 -13.27 -11.96 0.26
CA ARG A 52 -12.36 -12.11 1.41
C ARG A 52 -11.43 -10.91 1.52
N GLU A 53 -10.82 -10.50 0.42
CA GLU A 53 -9.97 -9.32 0.35
C GLU A 53 -10.72 -8.08 0.84
N PHE A 54 -11.93 -7.83 0.33
CA PHE A 54 -12.75 -6.69 0.75
C PHE A 54 -13.05 -6.72 2.26
N SER A 55 -13.53 -7.86 2.78
CA SER A 55 -13.87 -7.99 4.21
C SER A 55 -12.64 -7.80 5.11
N THR A 56 -11.51 -8.42 4.76
CA THR A 56 -10.27 -8.31 5.53
C THR A 56 -9.71 -6.88 5.45
N GLN A 57 -9.71 -6.26 4.27
CA GLN A 57 -9.27 -4.87 4.07
C GLN A 57 -10.15 -3.91 4.88
N MET A 58 -11.48 -4.09 4.88
CA MET A 58 -12.42 -3.27 5.64
C MET A 58 -12.16 -3.36 7.15
N ALA A 59 -12.10 -4.58 7.68
CA ALA A 59 -11.82 -4.80 9.10
C ALA A 59 -10.46 -4.22 9.51
N THR A 60 -9.42 -4.47 8.70
CA THR A 60 -8.06 -3.97 8.93
C THR A 60 -8.01 -2.44 8.88
N HIS A 61 -8.62 -1.80 7.87
CA HIS A 61 -8.72 -0.34 7.77
C HIS A 61 -9.39 0.29 8.99
N GLN A 62 -10.51 -0.28 9.46
CA GLN A 62 -11.22 0.23 10.63
C GLN A 62 -10.40 0.05 11.92
N LEU A 63 -9.81 -1.13 12.11
CA LEU A 63 -9.07 -1.45 13.33
C LEU A 63 -7.72 -0.74 13.41
N LEU A 64 -7.00 -0.52 12.29
CA LEU A 64 -5.79 0.32 12.31
C LEU A 64 -6.09 1.74 12.79
N LYS A 65 -7.24 2.31 12.37
CA LYS A 65 -7.70 3.62 12.85
C LYS A 65 -8.07 3.57 14.33
N HIS A 66 -8.83 2.56 14.75
CA HIS A 66 -9.23 2.37 16.14
C HIS A 66 -8.03 2.26 17.09
N TYR A 67 -6.97 1.57 16.67
CA TYR A 67 -5.72 1.38 17.40
C TYR A 67 -4.63 2.43 17.11
N GLN A 68 -5.00 3.51 16.40
CA GLN A 68 -4.17 4.67 16.10
C GLN A 68 -2.80 4.32 15.50
N VAL A 69 -2.77 3.42 14.52
CA VAL A 69 -1.55 3.06 13.79
C VAL A 69 -1.21 4.18 12.79
N GLY A 70 -0.30 5.08 13.16
CA GLY A 70 -0.02 6.32 12.39
C GLY A 70 0.93 6.21 11.18
N ASN A 71 1.67 5.10 11.03
CA ASN A 71 2.73 4.97 10.00
C ASN A 71 2.40 4.00 8.87
N VAL A 72 1.21 3.40 8.86
CA VAL A 72 0.74 2.48 7.82
C VAL A 72 -0.70 2.84 7.50
N GLU A 73 -1.00 2.98 6.22
CA GLU A 73 -2.35 3.26 5.74
C GLU A 73 -2.93 2.07 4.98
N ILE A 74 -4.26 1.97 4.99
CA ILE A 74 -5.01 1.01 4.18
C ILE A 74 -5.84 1.85 3.22
N PRO A 75 -5.79 1.60 1.89
CA PRO A 75 -6.68 2.28 0.96
C PRO A 75 -8.12 2.06 1.39
N HIS A 76 -8.93 3.12 1.41
CA HIS A 76 -10.32 3.02 1.86
C HIS A 76 -11.11 2.01 1.01
N PRO A 77 -11.60 0.90 1.59
CA PRO A 77 -12.47 -0.03 0.89
C PRO A 77 -13.88 0.56 0.84
N ALA A 78 -14.44 0.71 -0.36
CA ALA A 78 -15.72 1.41 -0.56
C ALA A 78 -16.90 0.43 -0.68
N ALA A 79 -16.78 -0.57 -1.57
CA ALA A 79 -17.87 -1.52 -1.80
C ALA A 79 -17.36 -2.83 -2.43
N TYR A 80 -18.16 -3.89 -2.29
CA TYR A 80 -17.99 -5.18 -2.95
C TYR A 80 -19.27 -5.53 -3.72
N PHE A 81 -19.10 -6.00 -4.96
CA PHE A 81 -20.17 -6.26 -5.91
C PHE A 81 -20.14 -7.74 -6.29
N PRO A 82 -20.96 -8.58 -5.65
CA PRO A 82 -21.08 -9.99 -6.04
C PRO A 82 -21.75 -10.14 -7.42
N THR A 83 -21.45 -11.27 -8.07
CA THR A 83 -22.09 -11.64 -9.35
C THR A 83 -23.62 -11.67 -9.20
N GLY A 84 -24.32 -11.00 -10.12
CA GLY A 84 -25.78 -11.10 -10.24
C GLY A 84 -26.60 -10.22 -9.29
N CYS A 85 -25.98 -9.38 -8.44
CA CYS A 85 -26.75 -8.41 -7.64
C CYS A 85 -27.15 -7.17 -8.46
N MET A 86 -28.18 -6.46 -8.00
CA MET A 86 -28.72 -5.28 -8.69
C MET A 86 -27.68 -4.16 -8.79
N GLU A 87 -26.88 -3.95 -7.74
CA GLU A 87 -25.83 -2.93 -7.68
C GLU A 87 -24.71 -3.21 -8.68
N HIS A 88 -24.41 -4.48 -8.97
CA HIS A 88 -23.45 -4.88 -9.99
C HIS A 88 -23.93 -4.41 -11.38
N ALA A 89 -25.20 -4.70 -11.71
CA ALA A 89 -25.81 -4.26 -12.95
C ALA A 89 -25.90 -2.71 -13.05
N GLN A 90 -26.28 -2.05 -11.97
CA GLN A 90 -26.31 -0.58 -11.90
C GLN A 90 -24.92 0.04 -12.10
N PHE A 91 -23.88 -0.54 -11.50
CA PHE A 91 -22.52 -0.06 -11.68
C PHE A 91 -22.10 -0.14 -13.16
N HIS A 92 -22.41 -1.24 -13.84
CA HIS A 92 -22.15 -1.37 -15.28
C HIS A 92 -23.00 -0.41 -16.14
N ALA A 93 -24.22 -0.08 -15.72
CA ALA A 93 -25.04 0.92 -16.41
C ALA A 93 -24.46 2.34 -16.30
N ILE A 94 -23.89 2.69 -15.15
CA ILE A 94 -23.21 3.98 -14.93
C ILE A 94 -21.85 4.02 -15.64
N TRP A 95 -21.11 2.91 -15.60
CA TRP A 95 -19.76 2.77 -16.13
C TRP A 95 -19.65 1.69 -17.21
N PRO A 96 -20.31 1.83 -18.37
CA PRO A 96 -20.33 0.80 -19.41
C PRO A 96 -18.93 0.50 -19.98
N GLN A 97 -17.99 1.44 -19.87
CA GLN A 97 -16.60 1.29 -20.32
C GLN A 97 -15.84 0.22 -19.53
N LEU A 98 -16.26 -0.10 -18.31
CA LEU A 98 -15.65 -1.18 -17.52
C LEU A 98 -15.78 -2.53 -18.23
N ALA A 99 -16.92 -2.81 -18.88
CA ALA A 99 -17.13 -4.07 -19.60
C ALA A 99 -16.11 -4.25 -20.74
N ASN A 100 -15.79 -3.16 -21.45
CA ASN A 100 -14.75 -3.18 -22.48
C ASN A 100 -13.36 -3.44 -21.88
N ALA A 101 -13.05 -2.85 -20.73
CA ALA A 101 -11.78 -3.06 -20.04
C ALA A 101 -11.62 -4.50 -19.53
N ILE A 102 -12.67 -5.06 -18.91
CA ILE A 102 -12.75 -6.47 -18.50
C ILE A 102 -12.50 -7.39 -19.69
N LYS A 103 -13.16 -7.14 -20.82
CA LYS A 103 -12.98 -7.93 -22.05
C LYS A 103 -11.54 -7.87 -22.58
N ARG A 104 -10.91 -6.68 -22.58
CA ARG A 104 -9.51 -6.53 -23.03
C ARG A 104 -8.52 -7.32 -22.16
N GLU A 105 -8.79 -7.43 -20.86
CA GLU A 105 -7.98 -8.21 -19.93
C GLU A 105 -8.35 -9.71 -19.91
N GLY A 106 -9.30 -10.15 -20.74
CA GLY A 106 -9.74 -11.55 -20.81
C GLY A 106 -10.43 -12.04 -19.54
N LEU A 107 -11.05 -11.15 -18.77
CA LEU A 107 -11.74 -11.48 -17.52
C LEU A 107 -13.21 -11.85 -17.77
N PRO A 108 -13.87 -12.60 -16.86
CA PRO A 108 -15.30 -12.93 -16.99
C PRO A 108 -16.17 -11.67 -16.96
N SER A 109 -17.11 -11.54 -17.89
CA SER A 109 -17.97 -10.35 -18.04
C SER A 109 -18.89 -10.10 -16.84
N ASN A 110 -19.24 -11.15 -16.10
CA ASN A 110 -20.03 -11.12 -14.89
C ASN A 110 -19.18 -11.27 -13.62
N ALA A 111 -17.86 -11.09 -13.71
CA ALA A 111 -16.98 -11.20 -12.55
C ALA A 111 -17.41 -10.24 -11.43
N GLN A 112 -17.38 -10.76 -10.21
CA GLN A 112 -17.41 -9.94 -9.00
C GLN A 112 -16.24 -8.95 -8.96
N PHE A 113 -16.42 -7.83 -8.28
CA PHE A 113 -15.36 -6.85 -8.11
C PHE A 113 -15.49 -6.09 -6.79
N LEU A 114 -14.38 -5.49 -6.35
CA LEU A 114 -14.39 -4.51 -5.25
C LEU A 114 -14.02 -3.12 -5.77
N LEU A 115 -14.54 -2.11 -5.10
CA LEU A 115 -14.24 -0.69 -5.29
C LEU A 115 -13.46 -0.20 -4.07
N ALA A 116 -12.33 0.44 -4.29
CA ALA A 116 -11.50 1.00 -3.23
C ALA A 116 -10.84 2.31 -3.66
N GLU A 117 -10.26 3.02 -2.70
CA GLU A 117 -9.40 4.17 -2.93
C GLU A 117 -8.18 3.78 -3.78
N ARG A 118 -7.82 4.66 -4.72
CA ARG A 118 -6.57 4.57 -5.49
C ARG A 118 -5.42 5.10 -4.64
N ILE A 119 -4.42 4.25 -4.40
CA ILE A 119 -3.10 4.74 -3.99
C ILE A 119 -2.51 5.53 -5.15
N LEU A 120 -2.17 6.80 -4.93
CA LEU A 120 -1.56 7.61 -5.99
C LEU A 120 -0.12 7.13 -6.20
N PRO A 121 0.36 7.11 -7.45
CA PRO A 121 1.75 6.77 -7.70
C PRO A 121 2.70 7.80 -7.08
N LEU A 122 3.92 7.37 -6.79
CA LEU A 122 4.98 8.27 -6.31
C LEU A 122 5.20 9.43 -7.29
N ARG A 123 5.46 10.63 -6.75
CA ARG A 123 5.65 11.85 -7.55
C ARG A 123 6.82 11.73 -8.52
N GLU A 124 6.77 12.51 -9.59
CA GLU A 124 7.79 12.53 -10.63
C GLU A 124 9.23 12.74 -10.12
N PRO A 125 9.52 13.65 -9.17
CA PRO A 125 10.88 13.80 -8.65
C PRO A 125 11.42 12.52 -7.99
N ILE A 126 10.54 11.77 -7.29
CA ILE A 126 10.91 10.49 -6.66
C ILE A 126 11.14 9.44 -7.75
N ARG A 127 10.24 9.35 -8.73
CA ARG A 127 10.40 8.42 -9.86
C ARG A 127 11.70 8.68 -10.65
N GLU A 128 12.03 9.94 -10.91
CA GLU A 128 13.28 10.31 -11.58
C GLU A 128 14.50 9.97 -10.73
N ALA A 129 14.45 10.15 -9.40
CA ALA A 129 15.51 9.72 -8.50
C ALA A 129 15.72 8.20 -8.54
N LEU A 130 14.63 7.42 -8.56
CA LEU A 130 14.69 5.95 -8.71
C LEU A 130 15.30 5.54 -10.06
N ILE A 131 14.89 6.18 -11.16
CA ILE A 131 15.45 5.92 -12.49
C ILE A 131 16.95 6.24 -12.51
N ARG A 132 17.35 7.41 -12.01
CA ARG A 132 18.77 7.80 -11.99
C ARG A 132 19.61 6.83 -11.18
N ARG A 133 19.13 6.41 -10.02
CA ARG A 133 19.90 5.57 -9.09
C ARG A 133 19.95 4.11 -9.52
N PHE A 134 18.85 3.55 -10.00
CA PHE A 134 18.69 2.10 -10.15
C PHE A 134 18.46 1.61 -11.57
N CYS A 135 18.01 2.47 -12.49
CA CYS A 135 17.80 2.07 -13.88
C CYS A 135 19.13 2.08 -14.66
N PRO A 136 19.52 0.96 -15.31
CA PRO A 136 20.67 0.94 -16.21
C PRO A 136 20.55 2.03 -17.27
N GLU A 137 21.67 2.69 -17.59
CA GLU A 137 21.67 3.90 -18.43
C GLU A 137 20.95 3.71 -19.77
N LYS A 138 21.16 2.55 -20.41
CA LYS A 138 20.52 2.15 -21.67
C LYS A 138 18.99 2.13 -21.63
N PHE A 139 18.37 1.95 -20.46
CA PHE A 139 16.91 1.87 -20.31
C PHE A 139 16.28 3.17 -19.80
N ARG A 140 17.05 4.13 -19.30
CA ARG A 140 16.49 5.34 -18.66
C ARG A 140 15.54 6.12 -19.57
N ALA A 141 15.88 6.27 -20.86
CA ALA A 141 15.06 7.00 -21.81
C ALA A 141 13.69 6.32 -22.04
N SER A 142 13.68 5.00 -22.29
CA SER A 142 12.45 4.24 -22.50
C SER A 142 11.62 4.11 -21.21
N THR A 143 12.28 4.01 -20.05
CA THR A 143 11.60 3.99 -18.75
C THR A 143 10.86 5.29 -18.48
N ARG A 144 11.45 6.46 -18.79
CA ARG A 144 10.81 7.77 -18.59
C ARG A 144 9.57 7.98 -19.46
N THR A 145 9.59 7.49 -20.69
CA THR A 145 8.49 7.72 -21.65
C THR A 145 7.37 6.70 -21.52
N SER A 146 7.62 5.52 -20.93
CA SER A 146 6.62 4.47 -20.75
C SER A 146 5.44 4.93 -19.88
N PRO A 147 4.19 4.90 -20.40
CA PRO A 147 3.00 5.22 -19.61
C PRO A 147 2.80 4.30 -18.39
N LEU A 148 3.21 3.03 -18.48
CA LEU A 148 3.08 2.05 -17.40
C LEU A 148 3.88 2.44 -16.16
N ASN A 149 5.00 3.14 -16.35
CA ASN A 149 5.85 3.61 -15.26
C ASN A 149 5.27 4.82 -14.51
N LYS A 150 4.14 5.37 -14.98
CA LYS A 150 3.40 6.41 -14.26
C LYS A 150 2.63 5.85 -13.07
N ASP A 151 2.28 4.57 -13.07
CA ASP A 151 1.63 3.86 -11.94
C ASP A 151 2.64 3.28 -10.94
N CYS A 152 3.65 4.08 -10.58
CA CYS A 152 4.74 3.64 -9.73
C CYS A 152 4.31 3.53 -8.26
N LEU A 153 4.15 2.28 -7.80
CA LEU A 153 4.15 1.89 -6.40
C LEU A 153 5.41 1.06 -6.13
N VAL A 154 6.02 1.28 -4.96
CA VAL A 154 7.32 0.68 -4.62
C VAL A 154 7.16 -0.30 -3.45
N PRO A 155 7.24 -1.62 -3.69
CA PRO A 155 7.31 -2.61 -2.62
C PRO A 155 8.49 -2.37 -1.68
N VAL A 156 8.26 -2.59 -0.39
CA VAL A 156 9.25 -2.38 0.68
C VAL A 156 9.73 -3.72 1.20
N TYR A 157 10.99 -4.07 0.95
CA TYR A 157 11.59 -5.34 1.34
C TYR A 157 12.58 -5.14 2.49
N LEU A 158 12.13 -5.38 3.72
CA LEU A 158 13.02 -5.35 4.90
C LEU A 158 13.65 -6.71 5.22
N GLY A 159 13.15 -7.79 4.60
CA GLY A 159 13.70 -9.15 4.77
C GLY A 159 14.85 -9.47 3.83
N SER A 160 15.11 -8.60 2.85
CA SER A 160 16.18 -8.73 1.86
C SER A 160 17.08 -7.51 1.89
N ALA A 161 18.39 -7.74 2.08
CA ALA A 161 19.38 -6.67 2.20
C ALA A 161 19.63 -5.94 0.88
N THR A 162 19.78 -6.70 -0.21
CA THR A 162 20.14 -6.19 -1.54
C THR A 162 19.40 -6.97 -2.63
N ARG A 163 19.28 -6.34 -3.81
CA ARG A 163 18.80 -6.99 -5.04
C ARG A 163 19.73 -8.12 -5.47
N ARG A 164 19.19 -9.13 -6.15
CA ARG A 164 20.01 -10.11 -6.88
C ARG A 164 20.42 -9.51 -8.23
N ASP A 165 21.51 -9.99 -8.82
CA ASP A 165 21.99 -9.46 -10.09
C ASP A 165 21.01 -9.72 -11.25
N GLU A 166 20.27 -10.82 -11.22
CA GLU A 166 19.18 -11.13 -12.16
C GLU A 166 18.08 -10.06 -12.15
N ASP A 167 17.80 -9.46 -10.99
CA ASP A 167 16.80 -8.40 -10.83
C ASP A 167 17.26 -7.06 -11.47
N ARG A 168 18.45 -7.01 -12.09
CA ARG A 168 19.02 -5.81 -12.74
C ARG A 168 18.93 -5.85 -14.26
N GLU A 169 18.53 -6.97 -14.86
CA GLU A 169 18.50 -7.13 -16.32
C GLU A 169 17.27 -6.50 -16.98
N SER A 170 16.19 -6.30 -16.23
CA SER A 170 15.00 -5.56 -16.66
C SER A 170 14.60 -4.53 -15.60
N PHE A 171 14.14 -3.35 -16.04
CA PHE A 171 13.76 -2.26 -15.14
C PHE A 171 12.37 -1.72 -15.47
N SER A 172 11.48 -1.79 -14.48
CA SER A 172 10.15 -1.17 -14.48
C SER A 172 9.99 -0.41 -13.18
N LEU A 173 9.38 0.78 -13.22
CA LEU A 173 8.99 1.52 -12.02
C LEU A 173 7.71 0.96 -11.39
N ARG A 174 6.89 0.26 -12.19
CA ARG A 174 5.74 -0.47 -11.69
C ARG A 174 6.24 -1.71 -10.95
N ASP A 175 5.87 -1.82 -9.68
CA ASP A 175 6.27 -2.88 -8.75
C ASP A 175 7.79 -2.97 -8.51
N PHE A 176 8.52 -1.86 -8.61
CA PHE A 176 9.97 -1.81 -8.35
C PHE A 176 10.26 -1.94 -6.85
N PRO A 177 10.83 -3.06 -6.36
CA PRO A 177 11.08 -3.21 -4.93
C PRO A 177 12.30 -2.41 -4.51
N LEU A 178 12.21 -1.80 -3.32
CA LEU A 178 13.38 -1.28 -2.60
C LEU A 178 13.73 -2.19 -1.44
N HIS A 179 14.99 -2.61 -1.42
CA HIS A 179 15.57 -3.49 -0.41
C HIS A 179 16.08 -2.67 0.78
N LEU A 180 16.32 -3.35 1.90
CA LEU A 180 16.70 -2.73 3.17
C LEU A 180 17.88 -1.75 3.03
N ASN A 181 18.94 -2.12 2.32
CA ASN A 181 20.10 -1.25 2.16
C ASN A 181 19.79 -0.03 1.29
N GLU A 182 19.00 -0.20 0.25
CA GLU A 182 18.59 0.88 -0.66
C GLU A 182 17.70 1.90 0.07
N LEU A 183 16.79 1.42 0.92
CA LEU A 183 15.96 2.25 1.80
C LEU A 183 16.82 3.00 2.84
N GLY A 184 17.81 2.31 3.40
CA GLY A 184 18.74 2.89 4.38
C GLY A 184 19.62 3.98 3.76
N GLU A 185 20.18 3.74 2.57
CA GLU A 185 20.96 4.72 1.81
C GLU A 185 20.13 5.93 1.38
N ALA A 186 18.86 5.71 1.04
CA ALA A 186 17.91 6.77 0.71
C ALA A 186 17.41 7.56 1.94
N GLY A 187 17.84 7.21 3.17
CA GLY A 187 17.46 7.91 4.39
C GLY A 187 15.99 7.74 4.78
N MET A 188 15.32 6.67 4.33
CA MET A 188 13.87 6.47 4.48
C MET A 188 13.40 6.09 5.91
N GLY A 189 14.29 6.08 6.90
CA GLY A 189 13.95 5.73 8.29
C GLY A 189 13.43 4.31 8.42
N VAL A 190 14.25 3.32 8.05
CA VAL A 190 13.87 1.90 7.98
C VAL A 190 13.32 1.33 9.30
N GLU A 191 13.75 1.85 10.44
CA GLU A 191 13.23 1.49 11.75
C GLU A 191 11.80 2.00 11.96
N ASN A 192 11.45 3.18 11.44
CA ASN A 192 10.08 3.70 11.51
C ASN A 192 9.12 2.91 10.62
N ILE A 193 9.59 2.48 9.46
CA ILE A 193 8.88 1.56 8.57
C ILE A 193 8.63 0.24 9.31
N ALA A 194 9.67 -0.34 9.90
CA ALA A 194 9.58 -1.60 10.66
C ALA A 194 8.62 -1.50 11.85
N ARG A 195 8.64 -0.38 12.59
CA ARG A 195 7.67 -0.11 13.66
C ARG A 195 6.22 -0.05 13.15
N GLY A 196 6.03 0.56 11.98
CA GLY A 196 4.72 0.61 11.32
C GLY A 196 4.23 -0.80 10.96
N MET A 197 5.08 -1.60 10.32
CA MET A 197 4.78 -2.98 9.95
C MET A 197 4.44 -3.83 11.17
N GLY A 198 5.24 -3.77 12.24
CA GLY A 198 4.98 -4.55 13.46
C GLY A 198 3.64 -4.20 14.11
N ARG A 199 3.31 -2.91 14.20
CA ARG A 199 2.00 -2.46 14.70
C ARG A 199 0.83 -2.92 13.83
N ALA A 200 0.98 -2.84 12.50
CA ALA A 200 -0.06 -3.28 11.56
C ALA A 200 -0.31 -4.80 11.67
N MET A 201 0.76 -5.60 11.74
CA MET A 201 0.64 -7.05 11.91
C MET A 201 0.03 -7.43 13.27
N ALA A 202 0.35 -6.70 14.34
CA ALA A 202 -0.31 -6.91 15.63
C ALA A 202 -1.83 -6.68 15.56
N VAL A 203 -2.28 -5.64 14.84
CA VAL A 203 -3.71 -5.41 14.59
C VAL A 203 -4.31 -6.54 13.77
N MET A 204 -3.64 -6.99 12.70
CA MET A 204 -4.12 -8.12 11.90
C MET A 204 -4.27 -9.40 12.72
N HIS A 205 -3.27 -9.76 13.51
CA HIS A 205 -3.29 -11.00 14.27
C HIS A 205 -4.29 -10.97 15.43
N TRP A 206 -4.31 -9.90 16.24
CA TRP A 206 -5.01 -9.94 17.53
C TRP A 206 -6.37 -9.23 17.53
N ALA A 207 -6.58 -8.26 16.63
CA ALA A 207 -7.85 -7.57 16.50
C ALA A 207 -8.66 -8.13 15.31
N VAL A 208 -8.06 -8.20 14.12
CA VAL A 208 -8.74 -8.73 12.92
C VAL A 208 -8.85 -10.26 12.98
N ARG A 209 -7.91 -10.93 13.67
CA ARG A 209 -7.81 -12.39 13.79
C ARG A 209 -7.50 -13.09 12.47
N TYR A 210 -6.57 -12.53 11.70
CA TYR A 210 -6.08 -13.07 10.44
C TYR A 210 -4.56 -13.22 10.47
N ASP A 211 -4.00 -14.19 9.74
CA ASP A 211 -2.56 -14.49 9.68
C ASP A 211 -1.72 -13.48 8.88
N GLY A 212 -2.36 -12.60 8.11
CA GLY A 212 -1.65 -11.67 7.22
C GLY A 212 -0.95 -12.31 6.02
N GLY A 213 -1.38 -13.50 5.60
CA GLY A 213 -0.86 -14.16 4.40
C GLY A 213 -1.00 -13.29 3.14
N GLY A 214 0.05 -13.24 2.31
CA GLY A 214 0.10 -12.50 1.05
C GLY A 214 0.11 -10.97 1.11
N VAL A 215 -0.06 -10.35 2.29
CA VAL A 215 -0.10 -8.89 2.40
C VAL A 215 1.22 -8.24 2.00
N LYS A 216 1.15 -7.05 1.40
CA LYS A 216 2.31 -6.30 0.92
C LYS A 216 2.35 -4.90 1.50
N PHE A 217 3.55 -4.44 1.79
CA PHE A 217 3.82 -3.06 2.15
C PHE A 217 4.42 -2.32 0.95
N VAL A 218 3.78 -1.23 0.54
CA VAL A 218 4.19 -0.45 -0.63
C VAL A 218 4.22 1.05 -0.32
N PHE A 219 5.19 1.77 -0.89
CA PHE A 219 5.16 3.22 -0.93
C PHE A 219 4.31 3.72 -2.09
N GLY A 220 3.45 4.67 -1.76
CA GLY A 220 2.69 5.47 -2.72
C GLY A 220 2.57 6.90 -2.23
N SER A 221 1.79 7.71 -2.95
CA SER A 221 1.47 9.07 -2.57
C SER A 221 0.03 9.19 -2.09
N LYS A 222 -0.20 10.18 -1.22
CA LYS A 222 -1.52 10.61 -0.79
C LYS A 222 -1.61 12.13 -0.93
N LYS A 223 -2.74 12.62 -1.44
CA LYS A 223 -3.06 14.05 -1.40
C LYS A 223 -3.32 14.46 0.04
N VAL A 224 -2.58 15.46 0.51
CA VAL A 224 -2.86 16.14 1.77
C VAL A 224 -3.12 17.62 1.46
N PRO A 225 -4.00 18.29 2.22
CA PRO A 225 -4.17 19.73 2.08
C PRO A 225 -2.83 20.43 2.19
N HIS A 226 -2.60 21.50 1.41
CA HIS A 226 -1.44 22.35 1.66
C HIS A 226 -1.47 22.82 3.11
N LYS A 227 -0.35 22.70 3.82
CA LYS A 227 -0.18 23.50 5.02
C LYS A 227 -0.03 24.95 4.57
N LEU A 228 -0.97 25.80 4.97
CA LEU A 228 -0.77 27.24 4.85
C LEU A 228 0.46 27.61 5.69
N PRO A 229 1.29 28.57 5.24
CA PRO A 229 2.34 29.11 6.09
C PRO A 229 1.72 29.75 7.35
N ASP A 230 2.45 29.70 8.46
CA ASP A 230 2.05 30.37 9.71
C ASP A 230 1.85 31.86 9.45
N ILE A 231 0.67 32.38 9.78
CA ILE A 231 0.33 33.80 9.66
C ILE A 231 1.30 34.67 10.47
N ASP A 232 1.79 34.15 11.60
CA ASP A 232 2.73 34.84 12.50
C ASP A 232 4.09 35.16 11.84
N LYS A 233 4.37 34.64 10.64
CA LYS A 233 5.59 34.95 9.87
C LYS A 233 5.39 36.03 8.81
N TYR A 234 4.16 36.46 8.57
CA TYR A 234 3.83 37.57 7.69
C TYR A 234 3.57 38.82 8.53
N ASP A 235 4.63 39.36 9.12
CA ASP A 235 4.64 40.70 9.70
C ASP A 235 4.82 41.72 8.56
N SER A 236 3.82 41.78 7.67
CA SER A 236 3.78 42.76 6.58
C SER A 236 2.88 43.91 6.99
N ASP A 237 3.43 45.13 6.97
CA ASP A 237 2.72 46.39 7.14
C ASP A 237 1.44 46.40 6.28
N PRO A 238 0.23 46.55 6.87
CA PRO A 238 -1.04 46.51 6.16
C PRO A 238 -1.20 47.64 5.12
N GLU A 239 -0.32 48.65 5.11
CA GLU A 239 -0.33 49.72 4.09
C GLU A 239 0.48 49.39 2.82
N VAL A 240 1.21 48.26 2.78
CA VAL A 240 2.03 47.87 1.62
C VAL A 240 1.30 46.78 0.80
N ASP A 241 0.68 47.21 -0.30
CA ASP A 241 0.09 46.30 -1.31
C ASP A 241 1.19 45.50 -2.02
N SER A 242 1.55 44.36 -1.43
CA SER A 242 2.59 43.46 -1.93
C SER A 242 2.07 42.04 -2.09
N TYR A 243 2.66 41.31 -3.03
CA TYR A 243 2.29 39.91 -3.27
C TYR A 243 2.55 39.05 -2.03
N ILE A 244 1.49 38.47 -1.47
CA ILE A 244 1.55 37.48 -0.38
C ILE A 244 1.32 36.09 -0.97
N GLY A 245 2.41 35.37 -1.20
CA GLY A 245 2.37 34.01 -1.71
C GLY A 245 3.75 33.37 -1.77
N PRO A 246 3.87 32.08 -2.14
CA PRO A 246 5.16 31.42 -2.21
C PRO A 246 6.01 32.03 -3.35
N ASN A 247 7.31 32.24 -3.11
CA ASN A 247 8.29 32.73 -4.10
C ASN A 247 8.66 31.65 -5.13
N VAL A 248 7.68 30.91 -5.66
CA VAL A 248 7.86 29.85 -6.66
C VAL A 248 7.03 30.16 -7.90
N PRO A 249 7.45 29.70 -9.11
CA PRO A 249 6.67 29.91 -10.33
C PRO A 249 5.25 29.37 -10.18
N PHE A 250 4.22 30.10 -10.65
CA PHE A 250 2.80 29.68 -10.54
C PHE A 250 2.53 28.28 -11.10
N LYS A 251 3.31 27.81 -12.08
CA LYS A 251 3.27 26.43 -12.62
C LYS A 251 3.66 25.34 -11.61
N ALA A 252 4.36 25.72 -10.52
CA ALA A 252 4.65 24.86 -9.38
C ALA A 252 3.51 24.87 -8.33
N VAL A 253 2.56 25.81 -8.45
CA VAL A 253 1.37 25.98 -7.60
C VAL A 253 0.15 25.21 -8.18
N ASP A 254 0.30 24.56 -9.35
CA ASP A 254 -0.77 23.80 -10.04
C ASP A 254 -1.35 22.63 -9.21
N ASP A 255 -0.70 22.22 -8.11
CA ASP A 255 -1.28 21.31 -7.14
C ASP A 255 -1.20 21.92 -5.73
N LEU A 256 -2.25 22.67 -5.36
CA LEU A 256 -2.46 23.13 -3.98
C LEU A 256 -2.50 21.96 -2.98
N ASN A 257 -2.59 20.71 -3.41
CA ASN A 257 -2.41 19.57 -2.50
C ASN A 257 -0.93 19.18 -2.48
N ALA A 258 -0.33 19.16 -1.29
CA ALA A 258 0.93 18.47 -1.14
C ALA A 258 0.68 16.96 -1.32
N HIS A 259 1.58 16.28 -2.04
CA HIS A 259 1.59 14.83 -2.15
C HIS A 259 2.62 14.31 -1.17
N GLU A 260 2.17 13.63 -0.12
CA GLU A 260 3.05 12.99 0.84
C GLU A 260 3.25 11.52 0.48
N THR A 261 4.50 11.05 0.60
CA THR A 261 4.81 9.62 0.51
C THR A 261 4.31 8.92 1.76
N ARG A 262 3.53 7.86 1.57
CA ARG A 262 2.93 7.05 2.63
C ARG A 262 3.19 5.58 2.39
N LEU A 263 3.29 4.83 3.48
CA LEU A 263 3.39 3.38 3.47
C LEU A 263 1.98 2.79 3.52
N PHE A 264 1.61 2.00 2.52
CA PHE A 264 0.32 1.34 2.41
C PHE A 264 0.46 -0.16 2.61
N LEU A 265 -0.53 -0.77 3.25
CA LEU A 265 -0.68 -2.22 3.35
C LEU A 265 -1.84 -2.69 2.44
N ILE A 266 -1.54 -3.63 1.53
CA ILE A 266 -2.43 -4.09 0.46
C ILE A 266 -2.36 -5.63 0.29
N ASP A 267 -3.12 -6.16 -0.69
CA ASP A 267 -3.12 -7.58 -1.11
C ASP A 267 -3.57 -8.57 -0.01
N PHE A 268 -4.81 -8.39 0.47
CA PHE A 268 -5.40 -9.22 1.54
C PHE A 268 -6.03 -10.53 1.05
N ASP A 269 -5.89 -10.90 -0.23
CA ASP A 269 -6.62 -12.02 -0.84
C ASP A 269 -6.22 -13.40 -0.28
N GLN A 270 -4.99 -13.53 0.22
CA GLN A 270 -4.47 -14.79 0.76
C GLN A 270 -4.55 -14.90 2.28
N ALA A 271 -4.90 -13.82 2.98
CA ALA A 271 -4.97 -13.82 4.43
C ALA A 271 -6.13 -14.73 4.89
N LYS A 272 -5.89 -15.51 5.94
CA LYS A 272 -6.86 -16.46 6.49
C LYS A 272 -7.11 -16.18 7.98
N PRO A 273 -8.32 -16.50 8.49
CA PRO A 273 -8.58 -16.45 9.92
C PRO A 273 -7.57 -17.30 10.71
N ILE A 274 -7.26 -16.87 11.93
CA ILE A 274 -6.44 -17.61 12.90
C ILE A 274 -7.20 -17.84 14.21
N SER A 275 -6.91 -18.96 14.86
CA SER A 275 -7.31 -19.23 16.24
C SER A 275 -6.44 -18.43 17.21
N MET A 276 -6.95 -18.16 18.43
CA MET A 276 -6.22 -17.42 19.47
C MET A 276 -5.48 -18.36 20.42
N ASP A 277 -4.70 -19.27 19.84
CA ASP A 277 -3.92 -20.31 20.51
C ASP A 277 -2.60 -20.55 19.75
N GLU A 278 -1.88 -21.60 20.13
CA GLU A 278 -0.59 -21.92 19.51
C GLU A 278 -0.72 -22.37 18.04
N ASP A 279 -1.88 -22.86 17.62
CA ASP A 279 -2.12 -23.27 16.23
C ASP A 279 -2.20 -22.02 15.34
N GLY A 280 -2.94 -21.02 15.81
CA GLY A 280 -2.99 -19.71 15.15
C GLY A 280 -1.64 -19.00 15.14
N VAL A 281 -0.84 -19.14 16.21
CA VAL A 281 0.56 -18.67 16.22
C VAL A 281 1.37 -19.34 15.11
N ARG A 282 1.30 -20.68 14.98
CA ARG A 282 2.02 -21.40 13.92
C ARG A 282 1.59 -20.94 12.53
N GLN A 283 0.29 -20.70 12.33
CA GLN A 283 -0.23 -20.19 11.07
C GLN A 283 0.27 -18.77 10.75
N ALA A 284 0.24 -17.85 11.72
CA ALA A 284 0.75 -16.49 11.55
C ALA A 284 2.26 -16.48 11.23
N VAL A 285 3.03 -17.33 11.91
CA VAL A 285 4.46 -17.52 11.63
C VAL A 285 4.67 -18.05 10.21
N ALA A 286 3.90 -19.04 9.76
CA ALA A 286 3.98 -19.58 8.40
C ALA A 286 3.68 -18.50 7.34
N ALA A 287 2.63 -17.69 7.54
CA ALA A 287 2.27 -16.61 6.63
C ALA A 287 3.39 -15.55 6.50
N ILE A 288 4.04 -15.16 7.59
CA ILE A 288 5.18 -14.23 7.55
C ILE A 288 6.38 -14.85 6.82
N LYS A 289 6.65 -16.15 7.01
CA LYS A 289 7.74 -16.88 6.31
C LYS A 289 7.54 -16.89 4.81
N GLU A 290 6.32 -17.21 4.36
CA GLU A 290 5.95 -17.18 2.94
C GLU A 290 6.12 -15.78 2.33
N ASN A 291 5.89 -14.74 3.13
CA ASN A 291 6.10 -13.33 2.77
C ASN A 291 7.51 -12.80 3.12
N GLY A 292 8.50 -13.67 3.30
CA GLY A 292 9.78 -13.36 3.96
C GLY A 292 10.66 -12.28 3.33
N LEU A 293 10.35 -11.78 2.13
CA LEU A 293 11.01 -10.61 1.52
C LEU A 293 10.57 -9.29 2.17
N TYR A 294 9.30 -9.17 2.55
CA TYR A 294 8.72 -7.93 3.08
C TYR A 294 9.13 -7.69 4.53
N PHE A 295 9.17 -8.75 5.34
CA PHE A 295 9.32 -8.66 6.79
C PHE A 295 10.79 -8.71 7.21
N PRO A 296 11.22 -7.89 8.20
CA PRO A 296 12.54 -8.00 8.80
C PRO A 296 12.84 -9.42 9.25
N LYS A 297 14.04 -9.93 8.95
CA LYS A 297 14.48 -11.23 9.44
C LYS A 297 15.23 -11.07 10.76
N ALA A 298 15.02 -12.02 11.66
CA ALA A 298 15.79 -12.16 12.90
C ALA A 298 17.24 -12.60 12.61
N CYS A 299 18.09 -12.55 13.64
CA CYS A 299 19.44 -13.15 13.66
C CYS A 299 20.35 -12.69 12.50
N ARG A 300 20.61 -11.39 12.41
CA ARG A 300 21.34 -10.78 11.29
C ARG A 300 22.73 -10.26 11.65
N LYS A 301 23.57 -10.12 10.62
CA LYS A 301 25.01 -9.82 10.75
C LYS A 301 25.29 -8.32 10.86
N THR A 302 24.47 -7.49 10.23
CA THR A 302 24.69 -6.04 10.21
C THR A 302 23.90 -5.32 11.30
N LYS A 303 24.43 -4.20 11.79
CA LYS A 303 23.74 -3.33 12.74
C LYS A 303 22.36 -2.89 12.24
N ARG A 304 22.26 -2.50 10.95
CA ARG A 304 21.00 -2.05 10.34
C ARG A 304 19.93 -3.13 10.39
N GLU A 305 20.26 -4.36 10.01
CA GLU A 305 19.31 -5.46 10.08
C GLU A 305 18.85 -5.75 11.51
N CYS A 306 19.77 -5.74 12.47
CA CYS A 306 19.46 -5.92 13.89
C CYS A 306 18.54 -4.81 14.42
N ASP A 307 18.81 -3.55 14.08
CA ASP A 307 18.03 -2.40 14.53
C ASP A 307 16.61 -2.43 13.94
N VAL A 308 16.48 -2.82 12.67
CA VAL A 308 15.19 -2.99 11.98
C VAL A 308 14.40 -4.15 12.56
N TRP A 309 15.03 -5.29 12.86
CA TRP A 309 14.37 -6.41 13.53
C TRP A 309 13.84 -5.99 14.91
N LYS A 310 14.69 -5.39 15.77
CA LYS A 310 14.30 -4.92 17.10
C LYS A 310 13.15 -3.91 17.04
N ALA A 311 13.19 -3.01 16.06
CA ALA A 311 12.14 -2.03 15.83
C ALA A 311 10.79 -2.69 15.48
N PHE A 312 10.81 -3.70 14.61
CA PHE A 312 9.63 -4.50 14.28
C PHE A 312 9.13 -5.29 15.50
N GLU A 313 9.97 -6.13 16.09
CA GLU A 313 9.67 -7.00 17.23
C GLU A 313 9.07 -6.22 18.40
N GLY A 314 9.78 -5.18 18.85
CA GLY A 314 9.33 -4.37 19.98
C GLY A 314 7.98 -3.70 19.71
N SER A 315 7.79 -3.16 18.51
CA SER A 315 6.52 -2.51 18.14
C SER A 315 5.35 -3.50 18.01
N TYR A 316 5.62 -4.70 17.50
CA TYR A 316 4.65 -5.77 17.36
C TYR A 316 4.20 -6.26 18.73
N VAL A 317 5.14 -6.60 19.62
CA VAL A 317 4.83 -7.14 20.95
C VAL A 317 4.05 -6.12 21.78
N VAL A 318 4.54 -4.87 21.84
CA VAL A 318 3.87 -3.80 22.61
C VAL A 318 2.44 -3.56 22.10
N LYS A 319 2.25 -3.45 20.78
CA LYS A 319 0.91 -3.23 20.21
C LYS A 319 0.02 -4.46 20.40
N SER A 320 0.58 -5.67 20.35
CA SER A 320 -0.17 -6.91 20.59
C SER A 320 -0.73 -6.94 22.01
N TRP A 321 0.09 -6.63 23.02
CA TRP A 321 -0.36 -6.57 24.41
C TRP A 321 -1.38 -5.47 24.65
N GLU A 322 -1.21 -4.30 24.03
CA GLU A 322 -2.22 -3.24 24.07
C GLU A 322 -3.58 -3.73 23.59
N ILE A 323 -3.63 -4.41 22.42
CA ILE A 323 -4.86 -4.98 21.85
C ILE A 323 -5.45 -6.05 22.78
N ILE A 324 -4.65 -7.04 23.18
CA ILE A 324 -5.09 -8.17 24.02
C ILE A 324 -5.69 -7.67 25.35
N ASN A 325 -5.06 -6.67 25.97
CA ASN A 325 -5.54 -6.09 27.22
C ASN A 325 -6.82 -5.28 27.02
N LYS A 326 -6.90 -4.48 25.94
CA LYS A 326 -8.08 -3.67 25.62
C LYS A 326 -9.30 -4.54 25.31
N GLU A 327 -9.11 -5.61 24.55
CA GLU A 327 -10.15 -6.57 24.16
C GLU A 327 -10.46 -7.63 25.23
N ARG A 328 -9.71 -7.63 26.36
CA ARG A 328 -9.86 -8.56 27.48
C ARG A 328 -9.83 -10.04 27.06
N LEU A 329 -8.95 -10.40 26.12
CA LEU A 329 -8.93 -11.74 25.52
C LEU A 329 -8.46 -12.85 26.51
N GLY A 330 -7.94 -12.47 27.68
CA GLY A 330 -7.58 -13.40 28.75
C GLY A 330 -6.07 -13.63 28.89
N ILE A 331 -5.65 -14.08 30.08
CA ILE A 331 -4.22 -14.16 30.44
C ILE A 331 -3.44 -15.17 29.60
N ASN A 332 -4.10 -16.25 29.17
CA ASN A 332 -3.46 -17.30 28.36
C ASN A 332 -3.00 -16.80 26.99
N ILE A 333 -3.59 -15.71 26.48
CA ILE A 333 -3.25 -15.14 25.18
C ILE A 333 -2.04 -14.19 25.26
N GLN A 334 -1.73 -13.65 26.44
CA GLN A 334 -0.64 -12.67 26.62
C GLN A 334 0.74 -13.22 26.21
N ARG A 335 0.93 -14.55 26.24
CA ARG A 335 2.17 -15.20 25.80
C ARG A 335 2.29 -15.36 24.27
N LEU A 336 1.16 -15.41 23.55
CA LEU A 336 1.15 -15.75 22.13
C LEU A 336 1.93 -14.79 21.23
N PRO A 337 1.93 -13.45 21.45
CA PRO A 337 2.76 -12.54 20.66
C PRO A 337 4.26 -12.87 20.73
N LEU A 338 4.75 -13.29 21.91
CA LEU A 338 6.15 -13.70 22.08
C LEU A 338 6.43 -15.03 21.38
N LEU A 339 5.47 -15.95 21.34
CA LEU A 339 5.61 -17.20 20.58
C LEU A 339 5.68 -16.95 19.07
N VAL A 340 4.97 -15.94 18.54
CA VAL A 340 5.14 -15.51 17.14
C VAL A 340 6.58 -15.06 16.89
N MET A 341 7.12 -14.17 17.74
CA MET A 341 8.51 -13.69 17.59
C MET A 341 9.51 -14.85 17.71
N ARG A 342 9.31 -15.75 18.67
CA ARG A 342 10.15 -16.94 18.84
C ARG A 342 10.16 -17.82 17.59
N GLY A 343 8.99 -18.10 17.02
CA GLY A 343 8.90 -18.91 15.79
C GLY A 343 9.55 -18.27 14.55
N LEU A 344 9.69 -16.94 14.53
CA LEU A 344 10.45 -16.22 13.49
C LEU A 344 11.96 -16.22 13.76
N ILE A 345 12.38 -16.17 15.03
CA ILE A 345 13.79 -16.32 15.44
C ILE A 345 14.28 -17.73 15.09
N ASP A 346 13.55 -18.76 15.50
CA ASP A 346 13.91 -20.16 15.23
C ASP A 346 14.04 -20.41 13.71
N TRP A 347 13.17 -19.79 12.92
CA TRP A 347 13.27 -19.85 11.45
C TRP A 347 14.53 -19.21 10.89
N ALA A 348 14.89 -18.02 11.39
CA ALA A 348 16.11 -17.34 10.95
C ALA A 348 17.37 -18.13 11.34
N GLU A 349 17.38 -18.74 12.52
CA GLU A 349 18.46 -19.63 12.97
C GLU A 349 18.57 -20.86 12.06
N CYS A 350 17.45 -21.50 11.70
CA CYS A 350 17.45 -22.60 10.74
C CYS A 350 17.95 -22.19 9.35
N GLU A 351 17.55 -21.01 8.84
CA GLU A 351 18.07 -20.49 7.57
C GLU A 351 19.57 -20.21 7.62
N ALA A 352 20.08 -19.67 8.72
CA ALA A 352 21.51 -19.39 8.90
C ALA A 352 22.33 -20.69 8.97
N ALA A 353 21.86 -21.67 9.73
CA ALA A 353 22.48 -22.99 9.81
C ALA A 353 22.53 -23.69 8.45
N ALA A 354 21.44 -23.63 7.67
CA ALA A 354 21.38 -24.21 6.32
C ALA A 354 22.38 -23.56 5.34
N ARG A 355 22.81 -22.31 5.60
CA ARG A 355 23.81 -21.59 4.79
C ARG A 355 25.23 -21.73 5.32
N GLY A 356 25.45 -22.47 6.40
CA GLY A 356 26.76 -22.59 7.07
C GLY A 356 27.19 -21.29 7.76
N GLU A 357 26.24 -20.46 8.19
CA GLU A 357 26.46 -19.15 8.80
C GLU A 357 26.22 -19.16 10.33
N ALA A 358 26.03 -20.33 10.93
CA ALA A 358 25.73 -20.53 12.35
C ALA A 358 26.96 -20.39 13.26
#